data_AF-A0A0H3ZKL5-F1
#
_entry.id   AF-A0A0H3ZKL5-F1
#
_cell.length_a   1.000
_cell.length_b   1.000
_cell.length_c   1.000
_cell.angle_alpha   90.00
_cell.angle_beta   90.00
_cell.angle_gamma   90.00
#
_symmetry.space_group_name_H-M   'P 1'
#
loop_
_entity.id
_entity.type
_entity.pdbx_description
1 polymer ?
#
loop_
_entity_poly.entity_id
_entity_poly.type
_entity_poly.pdbx_seq_one_letter_code
_entity_poly.pdbx_strand_id
1 'polypeptide(L)' 'MPTEQGLKTLNDIKAKWFPNGYNSHSKGGKDYRFSRKGQAEFKKAARLQAIKHKETLA' A
#
# COMPACT_ATOMS: atom_id res chain seq x y z
N MET A 1 23.32 17.59 -11.76
CA MET A 1 24.17 16.92 -10.75
C MET A 1 23.66 17.32 -9.37
N PRO A 2 23.44 16.39 -8.43
CA PRO A 2 23.14 16.73 -7.05
C PRO A 2 24.30 17.53 -6.46
N THR A 3 24.01 18.59 -5.71
CA THR A 3 25.04 19.35 -5.00
C THR A 3 25.52 18.55 -3.78
N GLU A 4 26.79 18.70 -3.39
CA GLU A 4 27.36 18.05 -2.21
C GLU A 4 26.56 18.40 -0.93
N GLN A 5 26.15 19.67 -0.82
CA GLN A 5 25.29 20.14 0.26
C GLN A 5 23.91 19.46 0.24
N GLY A 6 23.35 19.22 -0.95
CA GLY A 6 22.08 18.51 -1.11
C GLY A 6 22.18 17.06 -0.65
N LEU A 7 23.27 16.37 -1.00
CA LEU A 7 23.53 15.00 -0.56
C LEU A 7 23.69 14.91 0.96
N LYS A 8 24.44 15.85 1.56
CA LYS A 8 24.60 15.93 3.01
C LYS A 8 23.27 16.12 3.73
N THR A 9 22.46 17.08 3.27
CA THR A 9 21.14 17.36 3.84
C THR A 9 20.23 16.13 3.81
N LEU A 10 20.23 15.39 2.70
CA LEU A 10 19.44 14.16 2.58
C LEU A 10 19.94 13.06 3.54
N ASN A 11 21.25 12.93 3.73
CA ASN A 11 21.81 11.95 4.66
C ASN A 11 21.48 12.29 6.12
N ASP A 12 21.55 13.57 6.49
CA ASP A 12 21.20 14.04 7.84
C ASP A 12 19.72 13.80 8.16
N ILE A 13 18.82 14.06 7.19
CA ILE A 13 17.38 13.76 7.31
C ILE A 13 17.15 12.26 7.49
N LYS A 14 17.83 11.43 6.69
CA LYS A 14 17.70 9.96 6.78
C LYS A 14 18.19 9.45 8.13
N ALA A 15 19.34 9.91 8.60
CA ALA A 15 19.89 9.50 9.89
C ALA A 15 19.01 9.92 11.08
N LYS A 16 18.44 11.13 11.03
CA LYS A 16 17.60 11.67 12.12
C LYS A 16 16.24 10.96 12.24
N TRP A 17 15.59 10.69 11.11
CA TRP A 17 14.21 10.18 11.10
C TRP A 17 14.08 8.69 10.80
N PHE A 18 15.10 8.10 10.17
CA PHE A 18 15.13 6.69 9.78
C PHE A 18 16.45 6.02 10.21
N PRO A 19 16.74 5.95 11.54
CA PRO A 19 18.01 5.45 12.07
C PRO A 19 18.31 3.98 11.70
N ASN A 20 17.27 3.18 11.46
CA ASN A 20 17.38 1.78 11.02
C ASN A 20 17.15 1.61 9.51
N GLY A 21 17.27 2.69 8.74
CA GLY A 21 16.94 2.73 7.31
C GLY A 21 15.44 2.93 7.04
N TYR A 22 15.13 3.41 5.83
CA TYR A 22 13.75 3.48 5.36
C TYR A 22 13.30 2.09 4.91
N ASN A 23 12.54 1.40 5.76
CA ASN A 23 11.81 0.23 5.34
C ASN A 23 10.48 0.70 4.75
N SER A 24 10.30 0.57 3.44
CA SER A 24 8.97 0.62 2.84
C SER A 24 8.17 -0.51 3.49
N HIS A 25 7.35 -0.18 4.49
CA HIS A 25 6.43 -1.15 5.03
C HIS A 25 5.47 -1.50 3.91
N SER A 26 5.67 -2.68 3.31
CA SER A 26 4.67 -3.23 2.42
C SER A 26 3.38 -3.26 3.23
N LYS A 27 2.33 -2.57 2.78
CA LYS A 27 1.00 -2.67 3.40
C LYS A 27 0.39 -4.07 3.20
N GLY A 28 1.19 -5.12 3.00
CA GLY A 28 0.79 -6.52 3.08
C GLY A 28 0.64 -6.91 4.55
N GLY A 29 -0.43 -6.42 5.15
CA GLY A 29 -0.70 -6.61 6.57
C GLY A 29 -0.97 -8.07 6.92
N LYS A 30 -0.60 -8.44 8.14
CA LYS A 30 -1.19 -9.58 8.88
C LYS A 30 -2.73 -9.46 8.97
N ASP A 31 -3.26 -8.27 8.75
CA ASP A 31 -4.68 -7.99 8.59
C ASP A 31 -5.23 -8.66 7.32
N TYR A 32 -6.26 -9.48 7.54
CA TYR A 32 -6.93 -10.26 6.51
C TYR A 32 -7.32 -9.43 5.28
N ARG A 33 -7.74 -8.17 5.49
CA ARG A 33 -8.18 -7.26 4.41
C ARG A 33 -7.09 -6.98 3.41
N PHE A 34 -5.82 -6.98 3.84
CA PHE A 34 -4.67 -6.71 2.98
C PHE A 34 -3.92 -7.98 2.58
N SER A 35 -4.38 -9.15 3.03
CA SER A 35 -3.86 -10.44 2.58
C SER A 35 -4.29 -10.76 1.15
N ARG A 36 -3.53 -11.62 0.46
CA ARG A 36 -3.91 -12.14 -0.87
C ARG A 36 -5.30 -12.78 -0.87
N LYS A 37 -5.63 -13.53 0.19
CA LYS A 37 -6.91 -14.22 0.33
C LYS A 37 -8.06 -13.22 0.53
N GLY A 38 -7.92 -12.28 1.46
CA GLY A 38 -8.97 -11.27 1.71
C GLY A 38 -9.20 -10.36 0.51
N GLN A 39 -8.16 -9.98 -0.22
CA GLN A 39 -8.29 -9.22 -1.47
C GLN A 39 -9.07 -10.01 -2.56
N ALA A 40 -8.81 -11.33 -2.68
CA ALA A 40 -9.53 -12.18 -3.62
C ALA A 40 -11.02 -12.32 -3.27
N GLU A 41 -11.35 -12.47 -1.98
CA GLU A 41 -12.73 -12.51 -1.51
C GLU A 41 -13.45 -11.18 -1.69
N PHE A 42 -12.80 -10.06 -1.37
CA PHE A 42 -13.36 -8.73 -1.58
C PHE A 42 -13.72 -8.49 -3.05
N LYS A 43 -12.83 -8.89 -3.97
CA LYS A 43 -13.08 -8.79 -5.43
C LYS A 43 -14.24 -9.67 -5.88
N LYS A 44 -14.37 -10.88 -5.32
CA LYS A 44 -15.47 -11.81 -5.61
C LYS A 44 -16.81 -11.23 -5.14
N ALA A 45 -16.87 -10.69 -3.93
CA ALA A 45 -18.07 -10.08 -3.37
C ALA A 45 -18.53 -8.87 -4.21
N ALA A 46 -17.61 -7.99 -4.60
CA ALA A 46 -17.91 -6.83 -5.44
C ALA A 46 -18.52 -7.24 -6.80
N ARG A 47 -18.01 -8.32 -7.42
CA ARG A 47 -18.59 -8.87 -8.67
C ARG A 47 -20.01 -9.39 -8.46
N LEU A 48 -20.26 -10.12 -7.38
CA LEU A 48 -21.59 -10.64 -7.08
C LEU A 48 -22.61 -9.52 -6.83
N GLN A 49 -22.20 -8.46 -6.12
CA GLN A 49 -23.05 -7.28 -5.94
C GLN A 49 -23.40 -6.62 -7.28
N ALA A 50 -22.42 -6.47 -8.17
CA ALA A 50 -22.65 -5.88 -9.49
C ALA A 50 -23.61 -6.72 -10.36
N ILE A 51 -23.51 -8.06 -10.30
CA ILE A 51 -24.43 -8.97 -10.99
C ILE A 51 -25.84 -8.83 -10.42
N LYS A 52 -25.99 -8.92 -9.09
CA LYS A 52 -27.28 -8.76 -8.42
C LYS A 52 -27.93 -7.42 -8.77
N HIS A 53 -27.15 -6.35 -8.77
CA HIS A 53 -27.65 -5.01 -9.11
C HIS A 53 -28.10 -4.90 -10.58
N LYS A 54 -27.42 -5.60 -11.50
CA LYS A 54 -27.85 -5.68 -12.90
C LYS A 54 -29.16 -6.47 -13.06
N GLU A 55 -29.30 -7.58 -12.34
CA GLU A 55 -30.53 -8.40 -12.35
C GLU A 55 -31.72 -7.63 -11.77
N THR A 56 -31.52 -6.73 -10.80
CA THR A 56 -32.60 -5.91 -10.22
C THR A 56 -33.01 -4.70 -11.07
N LEU A 57 -32.19 -4.32 -12.06
CA LEU A 57 -32.45 -3.16 -12.94
C LEU A 57 -32.91 -3.57 -14.35
N ALA A 58 -32.84 -4.86 -14.68
CA ALA A 58 -33.34 -5.44 -15.92
C ALA A 58 -34.80 -5.88 -15.75
#